data_AF-A0AAW9KDJ7-F1
#
_entry.id   AF-A0AAW9KDJ7-F1
#
_cell.length_a   1.000
_cell.length_b   1.000
_cell.length_c   1.000
_cell.angle_alpha   90.00
_cell.angle_beta   90.00
_cell.angle_gamma   90.00
#
_symmetry.space_group_name_H-M   'P 1'
#
loop_
_entity.id
_entity.type
_entity.pdbx_description
1 polymer ?
#
loop_
_entity_poly.entity_id
_entity_poly.type
_entity_poly.pdbx_seq_one_letter_code
_entity_poly.pdbx_strand_id
1 'polypeptide(L)'
;NELRTVKPLLWEQEVNTPDRMLYILVDTVVDSYFTVADRIEAKIDNLEEVVLVNAKKSHLNEIINLRSEILWLKKGLGPQKDVIFVLYNKDLRLIDDELQKYFRDIYENAVKVAETFETFRDLMANLRESYHSSTANRANEI
;
A
#
# COMPACT_ATOMS: atom_id res chain seq x y z
N ASN A 1 -15.72 0.14 -4.06
CA ASN A 1 -15.82 1.34 -4.91
C ASN A 1 -15.58 2.51 -3.99
N GLU A 2 -14.36 3.03 -3.97
CA GLU A 2 -13.87 4.09 -3.06
C GLU A 2 -14.75 5.36 -3.13
N LEU A 3 -15.43 5.59 -4.26
CA LEU A 3 -16.41 6.68 -4.39
C LEU A 3 -17.61 6.57 -3.44
N ARG A 4 -17.94 5.38 -2.93
CA ARG A 4 -19.02 5.21 -1.93
C ARG A 4 -18.59 5.56 -0.51
N THR A 5 -17.31 5.46 -0.17
CA THR A 5 -16.79 5.82 1.16
C THR A 5 -16.58 7.32 1.29
N VAL A 6 -16.41 8.02 0.17
CA VAL A 6 -16.24 9.48 0.13
C VAL A 6 -17.56 10.23 0.38
N LYS A 7 -18.71 9.68 -0.05
CA LYS A 7 -20.00 10.37 0.01
C LYS A 7 -20.44 10.80 1.43
N PRO A 8 -20.31 9.98 2.48
CA PRO A 8 -20.58 10.41 3.86
C PRO A 8 -19.63 11.49 4.36
N LEU A 9 -18.32 11.36 4.08
CA LEU A 9 -17.29 12.35 4.42
C LEU A 9 -17.59 13.74 3.82
N LEU A 10 -18.03 13.78 2.56
CA LEU A 10 -18.41 15.04 1.89
C LEU A 10 -19.60 15.74 2.55
N TRP A 11 -20.56 14.96 3.06
CA TRP A 11 -21.75 15.48 3.75
C TRP A 11 -21.44 15.95 5.17
N GLU A 12 -20.54 15.29 5.88
CA GLU A 12 -20.12 15.70 7.23
C GLU A 12 -19.22 16.95 7.21
N GLN A 13 -18.42 17.14 6.16
CA GLN A 13 -17.45 18.24 6.07
C GLN A 13 -17.94 19.51 5.35
N GLU A 14 -19.21 19.57 4.92
CA GLU A 14 -19.79 20.66 4.11
C GLU A 14 -18.88 21.06 2.94
N VAL A 15 -18.42 20.08 2.17
CA VAL A 15 -17.48 20.32 1.06
C VAL A 15 -18.18 21.08 -0.05
N ASN A 16 -17.80 22.34 -0.24
CA ASN A 16 -18.47 23.27 -1.15
C ASN A 16 -17.56 23.83 -2.26
N THR A 17 -16.27 23.47 -2.28
CA THR A 17 -15.31 23.90 -3.31
C THR A 17 -14.65 22.71 -4.04
N PRO A 18 -14.32 22.84 -5.35
CA PRO A 18 -13.72 21.74 -6.12
C PRO A 18 -12.34 21.29 -5.64
N ASP A 19 -11.51 22.20 -5.15
CA ASP A 19 -10.16 21.93 -4.65
C ASP A 19 -10.20 21.14 -3.33
N ARG A 20 -11.13 21.45 -2.43
CA ARG A 20 -11.36 20.66 -1.21
C ARG A 20 -11.90 19.27 -1.52
N MET A 21 -12.73 19.12 -2.55
CA MET A 21 -13.15 17.82 -3.04
C MET A 21 -11.96 17.01 -3.59
N LEU A 22 -11.06 17.66 -4.34
CA LEU A 22 -9.83 17.03 -4.82
C LEU A 22 -8.97 16.55 -3.64
N TYR A 23 -8.74 17.41 -2.64
CA TYR A 23 -8.01 17.05 -1.43
C TYR A 23 -8.55 15.76 -0.79
N ILE A 24 -9.86 15.70 -0.50
CA ILE A 24 -10.49 14.54 0.13
C ILE A 24 -10.37 13.28 -0.73
N LEU A 25 -10.54 13.41 -2.05
CA LEU A 25 -10.41 12.28 -2.96
C LEU A 25 -9.00 11.71 -2.95
N VAL A 26 -7.99 12.56 -3.04
CA VAL A 26 -6.58 12.14 -3.05
C VAL A 26 -6.21 11.53 -1.69
N ASP A 27 -6.62 12.16 -0.59
CA ASP A 27 -6.40 11.66 0.78
C ASP A 27 -7.01 10.26 0.96
N THR A 28 -8.27 10.09 0.57
CA THR A 28 -8.97 8.79 0.64
C THR A 28 -8.28 7.70 -0.19
N VAL A 29 -7.75 8.05 -1.37
CA VAL A 29 -7.01 7.11 -2.22
C VAL A 29 -5.70 6.71 -1.54
N VAL A 30 -4.97 7.65 -0.94
CA VAL A 30 -3.72 7.35 -0.22
C VAL A 30 -3.99 6.52 1.04
N ASP A 31 -5.05 6.84 1.79
CA ASP A 31 -5.48 6.07 2.97
C ASP A 31 -5.87 4.63 2.63
N SER A 32 -6.44 4.40 1.44
CA SER A 32 -6.80 3.04 1.01
C SER A 32 -5.56 2.14 0.84
N TYR A 33 -4.40 2.70 0.50
CA TYR A 33 -3.15 1.95 0.47
C TYR A 33 -2.72 1.43 1.84
N PHE A 34 -2.95 2.18 2.92
CA PHE A 34 -2.65 1.70 4.28
C PHE A 34 -3.55 0.53 4.67
N THR A 35 -4.85 0.61 4.35
CA THR A 35 -5.77 -0.52 4.57
C THR A 35 -5.35 -1.77 3.80
N VAL A 36 -4.82 -1.59 2.59
CA VAL A 36 -4.27 -2.70 1.79
C VAL A 36 -2.95 -3.19 2.39
N ALA A 37 -2.10 -2.30 2.89
CA ALA A 37 -0.84 -2.64 3.53
C ALA A 37 -1.05 -3.53 4.77
N ASP A 38 -1.98 -3.17 5.66
CA ASP A 38 -2.32 -3.95 6.85
C ASP A 38 -2.75 -5.39 6.48
N ARG A 39 -3.52 -5.53 5.40
CA ARG A 39 -3.96 -6.85 4.90
C ARG A 39 -2.82 -7.65 4.29
N ILE A 40 -1.87 -6.98 3.65
CA ILE A 40 -0.67 -7.63 3.11
C ILE A 40 0.19 -8.11 4.28
N GLU A 41 0.49 -7.25 5.25
CA GLU A 41 1.27 -7.58 6.44
C GLU A 41 0.70 -8.83 7.15
N ALA A 42 -0.61 -8.84 7.44
CA ALA A 42 -1.25 -10.00 8.06
C ALA A 42 -1.12 -11.30 7.23
N LYS A 43 -1.10 -11.22 5.90
CA LYS A 43 -0.85 -12.38 5.03
C LYS A 43 0.61 -12.82 5.07
N ILE A 44 1.55 -11.88 5.14
CA ILE A 44 2.99 -12.17 5.26
C ILE A 44 3.23 -12.94 6.57
N ASP A 45 2.73 -12.41 7.69
CA ASP A 45 2.88 -13.02 9.01
C ASP A 45 2.29 -14.43 9.05
N ASN A 46 1.08 -14.61 8.49
CA ASN A 46 0.46 -15.93 8.43
C ASN A 46 1.27 -16.92 7.58
N LEU A 47 1.79 -16.48 6.43
CA LEU A 47 2.62 -17.32 5.58
C LEU A 47 3.94 -17.70 6.28
N GLU A 48 4.54 -16.79 7.04
CA GLU A 48 5.74 -17.06 7.82
C GLU A 48 5.50 -18.17 8.84
N GLU A 49 4.42 -18.09 9.62
CA GLU A 49 4.04 -19.11 10.60
C GLU A 49 3.84 -20.48 9.94
N VAL A 50 3.04 -20.57 8.88
CA VAL A 50 2.73 -21.88 8.24
C VAL A 50 3.92 -22.49 7.51
N VAL A 51 4.84 -21.67 6.98
CA VAL A 51 6.05 -22.15 6.32
C VAL A 51 7.04 -22.76 7.33
N LEU A 52 7.15 -22.15 8.51
CA LEU A 52 8.00 -22.67 9.59
C LEU A 52 7.47 -24.00 10.13
N VAL A 53 6.14 -24.14 10.27
CA VAL A 53 5.53 -25.36 10.83
C VAL A 53 5.45 -26.50 9.81
N ASN A 54 4.93 -26.25 8.60
CA ASN A 54 4.74 -27.29 7.58
C ASN A 54 4.64 -26.71 6.17
N ALA A 55 5.78 -26.42 5.56
CA ALA A 55 5.85 -25.93 4.20
C ALA A 55 5.21 -26.89 3.18
N LYS A 56 4.29 -26.37 2.35
CA LYS A 56 3.64 -27.10 1.24
C LYS A 56 3.84 -26.33 -0.06
N LYS A 57 3.81 -27.03 -1.19
CA LYS A 57 3.94 -26.42 -2.52
C LYS A 57 2.92 -25.30 -2.78
N SER A 58 1.73 -25.37 -2.17
CA SER A 58 0.73 -24.30 -2.23
C SER A 58 1.25 -22.97 -1.67
N HIS A 59 2.00 -23.01 -0.56
CA HIS A 59 2.53 -21.81 0.09
C HIS A 59 3.53 -21.08 -0.82
N LEU A 60 4.32 -21.79 -1.62
CA LEU A 60 5.21 -21.15 -2.61
C LEU A 60 4.41 -20.36 -3.66
N ASN A 61 3.29 -20.90 -4.13
CA ASN A 61 2.43 -20.17 -5.08
C ASN A 61 1.82 -18.93 -4.43
N GLU A 62 1.40 -19.02 -3.16
CA GLU A 62 0.88 -17.88 -2.40
C GLU A 62 1.94 -16.78 -2.23
N ILE A 63 3.19 -17.14 -1.90
CA ILE A 63 4.32 -16.20 -1.81
C ILE A 63 4.56 -15.48 -3.15
N ILE A 64 4.57 -16.22 -4.27
CA ILE A 64 4.79 -15.65 -5.61
C ILE A 64 3.66 -14.71 -6.01
N ASN A 65 2.41 -15.10 -5.73
CA ASN A 65 1.23 -14.28 -6.03
C ASN A 65 1.23 -12.99 -5.20
N LEU A 66 1.46 -13.10 -3.89
CA LEU A 66 1.51 -11.94 -2.99
C LEU A 66 2.63 -10.96 -3.38
N ARG A 67 3.82 -11.47 -3.72
CA ARG A 67 4.91 -10.64 -4.27
C ARG A 67 4.49 -9.90 -5.54
N SER A 68 3.73 -10.55 -6.42
CA SER A 68 3.24 -9.94 -7.66
C SER A 68 2.20 -8.84 -7.39
N GLU A 69 1.30 -9.06 -6.42
CA GLU A 69 0.32 -8.07 -5.96
C GLU A 69 1.02 -6.83 -5.37
N ILE A 70 2.01 -7.02 -4.48
CA ILE A 70 2.82 -5.95 -3.89
C ILE A 70 3.51 -5.12 -4.99
N LEU A 71 4.12 -5.80 -5.98
CA LEU A 71 4.81 -5.12 -7.08
C LEU A 71 3.83 -4.32 -7.95
N TRP A 72 2.63 -4.84 -8.19
CA TRP A 72 1.59 -4.14 -8.94
C TRP A 72 1.14 -2.86 -8.23
N LEU A 73 0.88 -2.95 -6.92
CA LEU A 73 0.51 -1.79 -6.10
C LEU A 73 1.60 -0.71 -6.10
N LYS A 74 2.86 -1.12 -5.91
CA LYS A 74 4.01 -0.21 -5.95
C LYS A 74 4.16 0.51 -7.28
N LYS A 75 3.95 -0.19 -8.40
CA LYS A 75 3.99 0.41 -9.75
C LYS A 75 2.91 1.48 -9.93
N GLY A 76 1.73 1.30 -9.33
CA GLY A 76 0.66 2.29 -9.36
C GLY A 76 0.94 3.50 -8.47
N LEU A 77 1.51 3.28 -7.29
CA LEU A 77 1.77 4.32 -6.30
C LEU A 77 2.85 5.33 -6.75
N GLY A 78 3.85 4.89 -7.53
CA GLY A 78 4.92 5.76 -8.03
C GLY A 78 4.41 7.00 -8.79
N PRO A 79 3.69 6.83 -9.92
CA PRO A 79 3.11 7.95 -10.66
C PRO A 79 2.12 8.79 -9.85
N GLN A 80 1.36 8.18 -8.92
CA GLN A 80 0.44 8.93 -8.06
C GLN A 80 1.20 9.86 -7.11
N LYS A 81 2.31 9.39 -6.53
CA LYS A 81 3.19 10.22 -5.70
C LYS A 81 3.73 11.42 -6.48
N ASP A 82 4.09 11.23 -7.75
CA ASP A 82 4.56 12.33 -8.60
C ASP A 82 3.47 13.38 -8.86
N VAL A 83 2.22 12.95 -9.03
CA VAL A 83 1.06 13.85 -9.13
C VAL A 83 0.81 14.60 -7.82
N ILE A 84 0.84 13.91 -6.68
CA ILE A 84 0.64 14.52 -5.36
C ILE A 84 1.77 15.53 -5.06
N PHE A 85 3.01 15.23 -5.47
CA PHE A 85 4.12 16.16 -5.37
C PHE A 85 3.85 17.46 -6.14
N VAL A 86 3.26 17.39 -7.33
CA VAL A 86 2.88 18.56 -8.11
C VAL A 86 1.79 19.37 -7.38
N LEU A 87 0.78 18.70 -6.80
CA LEU A 87 -0.28 19.35 -6.04
C LEU A 87 0.26 20.16 -4.85
N TYR A 88 1.28 19.63 -4.17
CA TYR A 88 1.93 20.31 -3.05
C TYR A 88 2.93 21.40 -3.46
N ASN A 89 3.72 21.20 -4.53
CA ASN A 89 4.94 21.97 -4.77
C ASN A 89 4.87 22.97 -5.95
N LYS A 90 3.75 23.06 -6.66
CA LYS A 90 3.57 23.99 -7.79
C LYS A 90 2.51 25.02 -7.50
N ASP A 91 2.74 26.27 -7.87
CA ASP A 91 1.69 27.29 -7.86
C ASP A 91 0.58 26.89 -8.86
N LEU A 92 -0.61 26.61 -8.34
CA LEU A 92 -1.76 26.08 -9.07
C LEU A 92 -2.95 27.00 -8.86
N ARG A 93 -3.30 27.79 -9.89
CA ARG A 93 -4.41 28.78 -9.85
C ARG A 93 -5.78 28.25 -9.43
N LEU A 94 -5.98 26.93 -9.46
CA LEU A 94 -7.25 26.27 -9.13
C LEU A 94 -7.28 25.69 -7.72
N ILE A 95 -6.19 25.81 -6.96
CA ILE A 95 -6.06 25.31 -5.59
C ILE A 95 -5.75 26.51 -4.70
N ASP A 96 -6.51 26.68 -3.63
CA ASP A 96 -6.24 27.71 -2.64
C ASP A 96 -4.88 27.49 -1.93
N ASP A 97 -4.13 28.57 -1.71
CA ASP A 97 -2.78 28.53 -1.12
C ASP A 97 -2.76 27.99 0.33
N GLU A 98 -3.84 28.18 1.10
CA GLU A 98 -3.94 27.58 2.43
C GLU A 98 -4.23 26.10 2.34
N LEU A 99 -5.12 25.69 1.43
CA LEU A 99 -5.42 24.27 1.19
C LEU A 99 -4.20 23.52 0.66
N GLN A 100 -3.39 24.16 -0.19
CA GLN A 100 -2.24 23.55 -0.84
C GLN A 100 -1.25 22.93 0.15
N LYS A 101 -1.08 23.56 1.32
CA LYS A 101 -0.17 23.11 2.39
C LYS A 101 -0.51 21.72 2.90
N TYR A 102 -1.79 21.32 2.87
CA TYR A 102 -2.23 20.01 3.34
C TYR A 102 -1.91 18.87 2.35
N PHE A 103 -1.68 19.16 1.06
CA PHE A 103 -1.19 18.13 0.12
C PHE A 103 0.22 17.63 0.48
N ARG A 104 0.96 18.38 1.30
CA ARG A 104 2.25 17.94 1.86
C ARG A 104 2.09 16.69 2.69
N ASP A 105 1.08 16.64 3.54
CA ASP A 105 0.83 15.51 4.45
C ASP A 105 0.43 14.27 3.66
N ILE A 106 -0.41 14.44 2.64
CA ILE A 106 -0.78 13.38 1.69
C ILE A 106 0.47 12.86 0.97
N TYR A 107 1.38 13.73 0.53
CA TYR A 107 2.64 13.33 -0.10
C TYR A 107 3.52 12.53 0.87
N GLU A 108 3.67 12.99 2.10
CA GLU A 108 4.44 12.29 3.14
C GLU A 108 3.83 10.90 3.44
N ASN A 109 2.51 10.80 3.51
CA ASN A 109 1.79 9.53 3.66
C ASN A 109 2.01 8.59 2.45
N ALA A 110 1.95 9.12 1.22
CA ALA A 110 2.22 8.36 0.00
C ALA A 110 3.67 7.85 -0.06
N VAL A 111 4.64 8.64 0.40
CA VAL A 111 6.05 8.20 0.56
C VAL A 111 6.13 7.07 1.57
N LYS A 112 5.53 7.25 2.75
CA LYS A 112 5.55 6.26 3.83
C LYS A 112 5.00 4.90 3.38
N VAL A 113 3.83 4.87 2.73
CA VAL A 113 3.25 3.60 2.28
C VAL A 113 4.03 2.97 1.12
N ALA A 114 4.72 3.78 0.29
CA ALA A 114 5.64 3.27 -0.73
C ALA A 114 6.86 2.58 -0.11
N GLU A 115 7.39 3.12 0.98
CA GLU A 115 8.48 2.51 1.76
C GLU A 115 8.01 1.21 2.41
N THR A 116 6.80 1.17 2.99
CA THR A 116 6.19 -0.06 3.52
C THR A 116 6.12 -1.18 2.47
N PHE A 117 5.70 -0.86 1.24
CA PHE A 117 5.67 -1.84 0.15
C PHE A 117 7.06 -2.31 -0.29
N GLU A 118 8.10 -1.48 -0.12
CA GLU A 118 9.48 -1.92 -0.32
C GLU A 118 9.90 -2.92 0.77
N THR A 119 9.58 -2.64 2.03
CA THR A 119 9.81 -3.58 3.14
C THR A 119 9.11 -4.92 2.90
N PHE A 120 7.84 -4.91 2.46
CA PHE A 120 7.12 -6.15 2.14
C PHE A 120 7.78 -6.96 1.03
N ARG A 121 8.36 -6.30 0.02
CA ARG A 121 9.09 -7.01 -1.05
C ARG A 121 10.30 -7.76 -0.50
N ASP A 122 10.99 -7.16 0.47
CA ASP A 122 12.17 -7.76 1.10
C ASP A 122 11.76 -8.90 2.03
N LEU A 123 10.67 -8.74 2.80
CA LEU A 123 10.07 -9.84 3.58
C LEU A 123 9.66 -11.02 2.69
N MET A 124 9.10 -10.76 1.50
CA MET A 124 8.78 -11.82 0.53
C MET A 124 10.00 -12.55 -0.01
N ALA A 125 11.16 -11.90 -0.08
CA ALA A 125 12.41 -12.58 -0.43
C ALA A 125 12.84 -13.53 0.69
N ASN A 126 12.85 -13.05 1.93
CA ASN A 126 13.22 -13.82 3.12
C ASN A 126 12.26 -15.01 3.35
N LEU A 127 10.96 -14.81 3.17
CA LEU A 127 9.95 -15.85 3.31
C LEU A 127 10.12 -16.96 2.27
N ARG A 128 10.48 -16.60 1.03
CA ARG A 128 10.79 -17.59 -0.02
C ARG A 128 12.03 -18.41 0.33
N GLU A 129 13.06 -17.79 0.89
CA GLU A 129 14.25 -18.50 1.37
C GLU A 129 13.92 -19.44 2.54
N SER A 130 13.14 -18.96 3.50
CA SER A 130 12.65 -19.76 4.64
C SER A 130 11.83 -20.97 4.18
N TYR A 131 11.00 -20.81 3.14
CA TYR A 131 10.29 -21.92 2.50
C TYR A 131 11.26 -22.98 1.96
N HIS A 132 12.29 -22.56 1.23
CA HIS A 132 13.28 -23.50 0.69
C HIS A 132 14.02 -24.25 1.80
N SER A 133 14.48 -23.55 2.83
CA SER A 133 15.13 -24.18 4.00
C SER A 133 14.22 -25.16 4.73
N SER A 134 12.94 -24.82 4.96
CA SER A 134 11.96 -25.70 5.60
C SER A 134 11.73 -26.99 4.80
N THR A 135 11.60 -26.88 3.47
CA THR A 135 11.45 -28.06 2.60
C THR A 135 12.71 -28.94 2.54
N ALA A 136 13.90 -28.33 2.56
CA ALA A 136 15.17 -29.06 2.57
C ALA A 136 15.38 -29.83 3.87
N ASN A 137 15.09 -29.21 5.02
CA ASN A 137 15.20 -29.88 6.32
C ASN A 137 14.30 -31.11 6.39
N ARG A 138 13.05 -31.02 5.94
CA ARG A 138 12.13 -32.16 5.87
C ARG A 138 12.59 -33.26 4.93
N ALA A 139 13.26 -32.93 3.82
CA ALA A 139 13.81 -33.93 2.93
C ALA A 139 14.99 -34.70 3.56
N ASN A 140 15.71 -34.08 4.50
CA ASN A 140 16.81 -34.72 5.24
C ASN A 140 16.32 -35.54 6.46
N GLU A 141 15.10 -35.30 6.95
CA GLU A 141 14.48 -36.05 8.06
C GLU A 141 13.80 -37.36 7.62
N ILE A 142 13.65 -37.59 6.31
CA ILE A 142 13.07 -38.81 5.69
C ILE A 142 14.19 -39.73 5.21
#